data_AF-A0A929KK82-F1
#
_entry.id   AF-A0A929KK82-F1
#
_cell.length_a   1.000
_cell.length_b   1.000
_cell.length_c   1.000
_cell.angle_alpha   90.00
_cell.angle_beta   90.00
_cell.angle_gamma   90.00
#
_symmetry.space_group_name_H-M   'P 1'
#
loop_
_entity.id
_entity.type
_entity.pdbx_description
1 polymer ?
#
loop_
_entity_poly.entity_id
_entity_poly.type
_entity_poly.pdbx_seq_one_letter_code
_entity_poly.pdbx_strand_id
1 'polypeptide(L)'
;MKLYIKTILFSGMIALAGLSSCKKDNVSTETSLPAIPVTVENTTGNFLSPIVNTSLTNRTITIILTIPSSSGRTIKEITRVAANTVYSSVQTTTGLYKTGAIAGNGTNSITFTTTLDEYISKGYTIPTAAQAGGAAAAFLTRYFFFMLTLDDGQIIIPTYVRVYVNP
;
A
#
# COMPACT_ATOMS: atom_id res chain seq x y z
N MET A 1 49.24 -57.36 51.85
CA MET A 1 48.01 -57.76 51.13
C MET A 1 47.35 -56.52 50.56
N LYS A 2 46.83 -56.66 49.34
CA LYS A 2 46.27 -55.61 48.46
C LYS A 2 44.96 -55.02 48.97
N LEU A 3 44.65 -53.79 48.53
CA LEU A 3 43.31 -53.28 48.13
C LEU A 3 43.52 -51.91 47.42
N TYR A 4 43.72 -51.88 46.10
CA TYR A 4 42.76 -51.60 45.00
C TYR A 4 42.01 -50.26 45.14
N ILE A 5 42.41 -49.18 44.44
CA ILE A 5 42.16 -48.83 43.02
C ILE A 5 40.70 -48.45 42.72
N LYS A 6 40.56 -47.18 42.27
CA LYS A 6 39.48 -46.59 41.45
C LYS A 6 38.10 -46.46 42.08
N THR A 7 37.67 -45.22 42.27
CA THR A 7 36.44 -44.63 41.68
C THR A 7 36.57 -43.11 41.90
N ILE A 8 37.18 -42.36 40.99
CA ILE A 8 36.56 -41.80 39.78
C ILE A 8 35.45 -40.81 40.11
N LEU A 9 35.79 -39.54 39.90
CA LEU A 9 34.99 -38.49 39.27
C LEU A 9 33.48 -38.53 39.57
N PHE A 10 32.98 -37.59 40.38
CA PHE A 10 31.75 -36.84 40.07
C PHE A 10 31.47 -35.74 41.13
N SER A 11 32.39 -34.80 41.34
CA SER A 11 32.06 -33.63 42.16
C SER A 11 32.98 -32.46 41.81
N GLY A 12 32.62 -31.75 40.74
CA GLY A 12 33.42 -30.62 40.26
C GLY A 12 33.00 -30.15 38.89
N MET A 13 31.70 -29.92 38.68
CA MET A 13 31.23 -29.30 37.43
C MET A 13 29.89 -28.60 37.63
N ILE A 14 29.83 -27.67 38.59
CA ILE A 14 28.74 -26.71 38.71
C ILE A 14 29.40 -25.36 38.97
N ALA A 15 29.53 -24.52 37.93
CA ALA A 15 29.52 -23.05 38.03
C ALA A 15 30.05 -22.36 36.74
N LEU A 16 29.54 -22.65 35.53
CA LEU A 16 29.87 -21.79 34.36
C LEU A 16 28.74 -21.57 33.32
N ALA A 17 27.51 -22.04 33.53
CA ALA A 17 26.43 -21.90 32.53
C ALA A 17 25.35 -20.86 32.92
N GLY A 18 25.77 -19.68 33.38
CA GLY A 18 24.85 -18.62 33.87
C GLY A 18 24.73 -17.37 33.00
N LEU A 19 25.58 -17.18 31.99
CA LEU A 19 25.47 -16.05 31.07
C LEU A 19 24.61 -16.45 29.87
N SER A 20 23.33 -16.72 30.11
CA SER A 20 22.32 -16.64 29.05
C SER A 20 22.30 -15.19 28.58
N SER A 21 23.15 -14.93 27.58
CA SER A 21 23.03 -13.80 26.68
C SER A 21 21.60 -13.81 26.16
N CYS A 22 20.76 -12.95 26.72
CA CYS A 22 19.57 -12.49 26.01
C CYS A 22 20.12 -11.97 24.69
N LYS A 23 19.96 -12.75 23.62
CA LYS A 23 20.20 -12.24 22.28
C LYS A 23 19.33 -10.99 22.21
N LYS A 24 19.97 -9.83 22.12
CA LYS A 24 19.27 -8.58 21.90
C LYS A 24 18.62 -8.77 20.55
N ASP A 25 17.33 -9.12 20.55
CA ASP A 25 16.56 -9.19 19.34
C ASP A 25 16.74 -7.84 18.66
N ASN A 26 17.31 -7.87 17.46
CA ASN A 26 17.57 -6.69 16.68
C ASN A 26 16.21 -6.26 16.14
N VAL A 27 15.42 -5.60 16.99
CA VAL A 27 14.12 -5.04 16.62
C VAL A 27 14.42 -4.04 15.52
N SER A 28 14.10 -4.42 14.29
CA SER A 28 14.29 -3.57 13.13
C SER A 28 13.56 -2.26 13.37
N THR A 29 14.31 -1.16 13.44
CA THR A 29 13.77 0.20 13.49
C THR A 29 13.39 0.70 12.10
N GLU A 30 13.58 -0.13 11.06
CA GLU A 30 13.17 0.17 9.70
C GLU A 30 11.66 0.38 9.68
N THR A 31 11.25 1.64 9.48
CA THR A 31 9.87 1.97 9.19
C THR A 31 9.52 1.35 7.84
N SER A 32 8.42 0.59 7.74
CA SER A 32 7.95 -0.04 6.50
C SER A 32 7.40 0.97 5.48
N LEU A 33 7.86 2.22 5.53
CA LEU A 33 7.47 3.29 4.63
C LEU A 33 8.36 3.23 3.38
N PRO A 34 7.79 3.48 2.19
CA PRO A 34 8.60 3.58 0.99
C PRO A 34 9.61 4.73 1.14
N ALA A 35 10.85 4.50 0.73
CA ALA A 35 11.91 5.50 0.78
C ALA A 35 11.56 6.77 -0.02
N ILE A 36 10.75 6.61 -1.08
CA ILE A 36 10.19 7.72 -1.86
C ILE A 36 8.69 7.77 -1.58
N PRO A 37 8.21 8.82 -0.89
CA PRO A 37 6.78 8.95 -0.63
C PRO A 37 6.05 9.27 -1.93
N VAL A 38 4.88 8.65 -2.11
CA VAL A 38 3.94 8.99 -3.17
C VAL A 38 2.75 9.70 -2.55
N THR A 39 2.40 10.87 -3.10
CA THR A 39 1.28 11.70 -2.66
C THR A 39 0.16 11.74 -3.71
N VAL A 40 -1.04 12.11 -3.28
CA VAL A 40 -2.18 12.39 -4.19
C VAL A 40 -2.36 13.89 -4.27
N GLU A 41 -2.06 14.47 -5.43
CA GLU A 41 -2.04 15.94 -5.61
C GLU A 41 -3.45 16.55 -5.59
N ASN A 42 -4.43 15.89 -6.19
CA ASN A 42 -5.80 16.36 -6.28
C ASN A 42 -6.68 15.92 -5.10
N THR A 43 -6.09 15.78 -3.91
CA THR A 43 -6.81 15.43 -2.69
C THR A 43 -7.68 16.59 -2.20
N THR A 44 -8.75 16.26 -1.48
CA THR A 44 -9.72 17.23 -0.96
C THR A 44 -10.03 16.95 0.52
N GLY A 45 -10.17 18.03 1.30
CA GLY A 45 -10.36 17.97 2.74
C GLY A 45 -9.12 17.51 3.52
N ASN A 46 -9.22 17.54 4.85
CA ASN A 46 -8.17 17.09 5.76
C ASN A 46 -8.56 15.74 6.38
N PHE A 47 -8.31 14.67 5.63
CA PHE A 47 -8.60 13.31 6.05
C PHE A 47 -7.31 12.49 6.23
N LEU A 48 -7.38 11.42 7.02
CA LEU A 48 -6.25 10.51 7.26
C LEU A 48 -5.81 9.74 6.00
N SER A 49 -6.71 9.58 5.03
CA SER A 49 -6.45 8.97 3.73
C SER A 49 -6.75 9.98 2.63
N PRO A 50 -5.98 10.01 1.53
CA PRO A 50 -6.25 10.92 0.42
C PRO A 50 -7.63 10.67 -0.18
N ILE A 51 -8.33 11.75 -0.50
CA ILE A 51 -9.71 11.72 -1.00
C ILE A 51 -9.80 12.55 -2.27
N VAL A 52 -10.21 11.93 -3.37
CA VAL A 52 -10.52 12.66 -4.61
C VAL A 52 -12.02 12.79 -4.80
N ASN A 53 -12.45 13.86 -5.48
CA ASN A 53 -13.85 14.11 -5.77
C ASN A 53 -14.22 13.69 -7.20
N THR A 54 -15.45 13.21 -7.34
CA THR A 54 -16.16 13.10 -8.61
C THR A 54 -17.61 13.57 -8.40
N SER A 55 -18.41 13.63 -9.46
CA SER A 55 -19.85 13.92 -9.36
C SER A 55 -20.66 13.02 -10.27
N LEU A 56 -21.96 12.88 -9.99
CA LEU A 56 -22.87 12.15 -10.86
C LEU A 56 -23.04 12.78 -12.25
N THR A 57 -22.83 14.10 -12.34
CA THR A 57 -22.89 14.85 -13.60
C THR A 57 -21.63 14.64 -14.45
N ASN A 58 -20.43 14.78 -13.86
CA ASN A 58 -19.17 14.64 -14.60
C ASN A 58 -18.80 13.16 -14.83
N ARG A 59 -19.07 12.31 -13.83
CA ARG A 59 -18.81 10.85 -13.83
C ARG A 59 -17.34 10.44 -13.99
N THR A 60 -16.42 11.38 -14.16
CA THR A 60 -14.98 11.10 -14.28
C THR A 60 -14.33 11.03 -12.91
N ILE A 61 -13.51 10.01 -12.69
CA ILE A 61 -12.65 9.86 -11.51
C ILE A 61 -11.22 10.09 -11.97
N THR A 62 -10.57 11.09 -11.40
CA THR A 62 -9.17 11.43 -11.67
C THR A 62 -8.37 11.30 -10.38
N ILE A 63 -7.24 10.61 -10.43
CA ILE A 63 -6.30 10.46 -9.31
C ILE A 63 -4.91 10.80 -9.83
N ILE A 64 -4.28 11.83 -9.26
CA ILE A 64 -2.96 12.30 -9.67
C ILE A 64 -1.95 11.88 -8.60
N LEU A 65 -1.08 10.93 -8.94
CA LEU A 65 -0.04 10.39 -8.07
C LEU A 65 1.27 11.11 -8.34
N THR A 66 1.91 11.64 -7.31
CA THR A 66 3.15 12.41 -7.42
C THR A 66 4.24 11.89 -6.50
N ILE A 67 5.49 12.01 -6.93
CA ILE A 67 6.68 11.83 -6.09
C ILE A 67 7.44 13.16 -6.01
N PRO A 68 8.17 13.44 -4.90
CA PRO A 68 8.97 14.65 -4.78
C PRO A 68 9.98 14.75 -5.92
N SER A 69 10.09 15.92 -6.56
CA SER A 69 11.13 16.18 -7.57
C SER A 69 12.55 16.06 -6.99
N SER A 70 12.70 16.32 -5.70
CA SER A 70 13.95 16.13 -4.95
C SER A 70 14.37 14.67 -4.76
N SER A 71 13.50 13.70 -5.09
CA SER A 71 13.86 12.27 -5.00
C SER A 71 14.89 11.84 -6.04
N GLY A 72 15.07 12.62 -7.11
CA GLY A 72 15.93 12.24 -8.25
C GLY A 72 15.39 11.06 -9.06
N ARG A 73 14.13 10.66 -8.83
CA ARG A 73 13.44 9.58 -9.54
C ARG A 73 12.28 10.10 -10.37
N THR A 74 11.86 9.28 -11.33
CA THR A 74 10.66 9.51 -12.12
C THR A 74 9.75 8.27 -12.07
N ILE A 75 8.47 8.48 -12.32
CA ILE A 75 7.51 7.39 -12.39
C ILE A 75 7.60 6.78 -13.78
N LYS A 76 7.98 5.50 -13.85
CA LYS A 76 7.97 4.76 -15.12
C LYS A 76 6.54 4.44 -15.53
N GLU A 77 5.75 3.90 -14.59
CA GLU A 77 4.37 3.50 -14.85
C GLU A 77 3.56 3.26 -13.56
N ILE A 78 2.23 3.33 -13.67
CA ILE A 78 1.32 2.58 -12.81
C ILE A 78 1.21 1.18 -13.41
N THR A 79 1.85 0.20 -12.79
CA THR A 79 1.86 -1.19 -13.23
C THR A 79 0.53 -1.87 -12.93
N ARG A 80 -0.12 -1.53 -11.80
CA ARG A 80 -1.42 -2.12 -11.42
C ARG A 80 -2.34 -1.12 -10.73
N VAL A 81 -3.63 -1.30 -10.97
CA VAL A 81 -4.70 -0.61 -10.26
C VAL A 81 -5.71 -1.65 -9.79
N ALA A 82 -6.08 -1.60 -8.51
CA ALA A 82 -7.15 -2.41 -7.94
C ALA A 82 -8.20 -1.53 -7.26
N ALA A 83 -9.47 -1.95 -7.31
CA ALA A 83 -10.55 -1.35 -6.54
C ALA A 83 -11.07 -2.40 -5.57
N ASN A 84 -10.74 -2.28 -4.28
CA ASN A 84 -11.09 -3.30 -3.29
C ASN A 84 -11.24 -2.69 -1.88
N THR A 85 -11.50 -3.51 -0.88
CA THR A 85 -11.45 -3.14 0.55
C THR A 85 -10.17 -3.61 1.23
N VAL A 86 -9.34 -4.40 0.54
CA VAL A 86 -8.09 -4.96 1.07
C VAL A 86 -6.89 -4.57 0.21
N TYR A 87 -5.78 -4.25 0.87
CA TYR A 87 -4.54 -3.80 0.23
C TYR A 87 -3.88 -4.85 -0.66
N SER A 88 -3.93 -6.12 -0.26
CA SER A 88 -3.30 -7.23 -1.01
C SER A 88 -3.86 -7.41 -2.42
N SER A 89 -5.02 -6.84 -2.76
CA SER A 89 -5.62 -6.96 -4.09
C SER A 89 -4.79 -6.33 -5.21
N VAL A 90 -3.92 -5.36 -4.91
CA VAL A 90 -3.05 -4.75 -5.93
C VAL A 90 -1.78 -5.58 -6.19
N GLN A 91 -1.48 -6.52 -5.30
CA GLN A 91 -0.30 -7.39 -5.40
C GLN A 91 -0.58 -8.66 -6.23
N THR A 92 -1.85 -8.94 -6.55
CA THR A 92 -2.24 -10.07 -7.40
C THR A 92 -2.09 -9.73 -8.89
N THR A 93 -2.10 -10.75 -9.74
CA THR A 93 -2.10 -10.61 -11.21
C THR A 93 -3.50 -10.67 -11.81
N THR A 94 -4.50 -11.11 -11.05
CA THR A 94 -5.90 -11.25 -11.47
C THR A 94 -6.81 -10.35 -10.65
N GLY A 95 -8.00 -10.04 -11.18
CA GLY A 95 -8.99 -9.20 -10.49
C GLY A 95 -8.63 -7.71 -10.41
N LEU A 96 -7.67 -7.26 -11.21
CA LEU A 96 -7.25 -5.86 -11.27
C LEU A 96 -8.35 -4.99 -11.88
N TYR A 97 -8.47 -3.76 -11.38
CA TYR A 97 -9.33 -2.74 -11.96
C TYR A 97 -8.82 -2.33 -13.34
N LYS A 98 -7.51 -2.15 -13.50
CA LYS A 98 -6.89 -1.91 -14.82
C LYS A 98 -5.81 -2.96 -15.05
N THR A 99 -5.85 -3.61 -16.20
CA THR A 99 -4.92 -4.69 -16.56
C THR A 99 -3.74 -4.21 -17.40
N GLY A 100 -3.85 -3.07 -18.10
CA GLY A 100 -2.75 -2.45 -18.84
C GLY A 100 -1.98 -1.46 -17.99
N ALA A 101 -0.65 -1.47 -18.10
CA ALA A 101 0.21 -0.47 -17.49
C ALA A 101 -0.09 0.93 -18.05
N ILE A 102 -0.03 1.93 -17.17
CA ILE A 102 -0.21 3.34 -17.55
C ILE A 102 1.17 3.98 -17.49
N ALA A 103 1.69 4.44 -18.63
CA ALA A 103 3.02 5.02 -18.71
C ALA A 103 3.10 6.37 -17.97
N GLY A 104 4.15 6.54 -17.17
CA GLY A 104 4.46 7.77 -16.45
C GLY A 104 5.26 8.78 -17.27
N ASN A 105 5.69 8.42 -18.49
CA ASN A 105 6.37 9.33 -19.43
C ASN A 105 7.61 10.06 -18.85
N GLY A 106 8.28 9.47 -17.85
CA GLY A 106 9.47 10.05 -17.23
C GLY A 106 9.18 11.32 -16.40
N THR A 107 7.95 11.52 -15.96
CA THR A 107 7.58 12.62 -15.07
C THR A 107 7.59 12.16 -13.60
N ASN A 108 7.54 13.12 -12.68
CA ASN A 108 7.30 12.87 -11.26
C ASN A 108 5.80 12.86 -10.89
N SER A 109 4.91 12.88 -11.89
CA SER A 109 3.46 12.94 -11.72
C SER A 109 2.75 12.10 -12.77
N ILE A 110 1.88 11.18 -12.35
CA ILE A 110 1.10 10.32 -13.23
C ILE A 110 -0.37 10.36 -12.88
N THR A 111 -1.21 10.43 -13.92
CA THR A 111 -2.67 10.51 -13.76
C THR A 111 -3.32 9.18 -14.10
N PHE A 112 -4.09 8.65 -13.15
CA PHE A 112 -5.06 7.60 -13.39
C PHE A 112 -6.45 8.22 -13.63
N THR A 113 -7.08 7.85 -14.74
CA THR A 113 -8.45 8.28 -15.08
C THR A 113 -9.32 7.05 -15.31
N THR A 114 -10.51 7.07 -14.72
CA THR A 114 -11.60 6.12 -14.99
C THR A 114 -12.94 6.84 -14.86
N THR A 115 -14.06 6.12 -14.99
CA THR A 115 -15.40 6.68 -14.84
C THR A 115 -16.24 5.88 -13.85
N LEU A 116 -17.29 6.52 -13.32
CA LEU A 116 -18.33 5.83 -12.57
C LEU A 116 -19.00 4.72 -13.38
N ASP A 117 -19.09 4.86 -14.71
CA ASP A 117 -19.64 3.83 -15.60
C ASP A 117 -18.72 2.61 -15.71
N GLU A 118 -17.39 2.81 -15.84
CA GLU A 118 -16.43 1.71 -15.79
C GLU A 118 -16.43 1.02 -14.41
N TYR A 119 -16.57 1.81 -13.34
CA TYR A 119 -16.67 1.29 -11.99
C TYR A 119 -17.91 0.38 -11.84
N ILE A 120 -19.07 0.82 -12.35
CA ILE A 120 -20.29 0.00 -12.33
C ILE A 120 -20.16 -1.24 -13.23
N SER A 121 -19.60 -1.11 -14.44
CA SER A 121 -19.48 -2.23 -15.38
C SER A 121 -18.56 -3.34 -14.86
N LYS A 122 -17.64 -3.02 -13.95
CA LYS A 122 -16.80 -3.99 -13.21
C LYS A 122 -17.51 -4.62 -12.01
N GLY A 123 -18.80 -4.38 -11.83
CA GLY A 123 -19.64 -5.00 -10.80
C GLY A 123 -19.64 -4.28 -9.45
N TYR A 124 -19.13 -3.05 -9.38
CA TYR A 124 -19.14 -2.26 -8.15
C TYR A 124 -20.37 -1.36 -8.07
N THR A 125 -20.73 -0.96 -6.86
CA THR A 125 -21.91 -0.13 -6.59
C THR A 125 -21.52 1.28 -6.15
N ILE A 126 -22.21 2.27 -6.70
CA ILE A 126 -22.22 3.64 -6.18
C ILE A 126 -23.22 3.67 -5.01
N PRO A 127 -22.91 4.32 -3.87
CA PRO A 127 -23.83 4.42 -2.75
C PRO A 127 -25.14 5.10 -3.14
N THR A 128 -26.27 4.58 -2.67
CA THR A 128 -27.61 5.13 -2.96
C THR A 128 -27.76 6.60 -2.55
N ALA A 129 -27.12 7.00 -1.46
CA ALA A 129 -27.12 8.39 -0.99
C ALA A 129 -26.60 9.37 -2.07
N ALA A 130 -25.61 8.94 -2.85
CA ALA A 130 -24.96 9.71 -3.90
C ALA A 130 -25.45 9.35 -5.30
N GLN A 131 -26.66 8.80 -5.47
CA GLN A 131 -27.29 8.54 -6.78
C GLN A 131 -28.20 9.70 -7.21
N ALA A 132 -28.59 9.73 -8.49
CA ALA A 132 -29.41 10.81 -9.03
C ALA A 132 -30.77 10.83 -8.32
N GLY A 133 -31.05 11.93 -7.61
CA GLY A 133 -32.21 12.09 -6.73
C GLY A 133 -31.89 11.99 -5.23
N GLY A 134 -30.68 11.58 -4.86
CA GLY A 134 -30.13 11.70 -3.50
C GLY A 134 -29.41 13.04 -3.31
N ALA A 135 -29.65 13.71 -2.19
CA ALA A 135 -29.02 15.00 -1.88
C ALA A 135 -27.69 14.88 -1.11
N ALA A 136 -27.23 13.66 -0.84
CA ALA A 136 -26.12 13.42 0.07
C ALA A 136 -24.91 12.84 -0.65
N ALA A 137 -23.79 13.55 -0.60
CA ALA A 137 -22.53 13.01 -1.09
C ALA A 137 -22.06 11.81 -0.25
N ALA A 138 -21.38 10.86 -0.89
CA ALA A 138 -20.96 9.62 -0.25
C ALA A 138 -19.67 9.05 -0.85
N PHE A 139 -18.95 8.25 -0.06
CA PHE A 139 -17.78 7.53 -0.53
C PHE A 139 -18.14 6.29 -1.32
N LEU A 140 -17.42 6.03 -2.41
CA LEU A 140 -17.47 4.71 -3.05
C LEU A 140 -17.15 3.60 -2.04
N THR A 141 -17.78 2.44 -2.24
CA THR A 141 -17.64 1.27 -1.37
C THR A 141 -16.27 0.61 -1.44
N ARG A 142 -15.49 0.89 -2.49
CA ARG A 142 -14.13 0.38 -2.70
C ARG A 142 -13.12 1.52 -2.70
N TYR A 143 -11.90 1.20 -2.29
CA TYR A 143 -10.74 2.08 -2.37
C TYR A 143 -9.91 1.73 -3.59
N PHE A 144 -9.26 2.74 -4.17
CA PHE A 144 -8.29 2.52 -5.24
C PHE A 144 -6.91 2.30 -4.63
N PHE A 145 -6.30 1.17 -4.99
CA PHE A 145 -4.93 0.81 -4.67
C PHE A 145 -4.10 0.84 -5.95
N PHE A 146 -2.87 1.33 -5.82
CA PHE A 146 -1.95 1.51 -6.93
C PHE A 146 -0.64 0.79 -6.66
N MET A 147 -0.02 0.26 -7.72
CA MET A 147 1.35 -0.23 -7.70
C MET A 147 2.11 0.50 -8.80
N LEU A 148 3.10 1.27 -8.40
CA LEU A 148 3.95 2.05 -9.29
C LEU A 148 5.29 1.35 -9.45
N THR A 149 5.87 1.50 -10.64
CA THR A 149 7.27 1.20 -10.90
C THR A 149 7.98 2.50 -11.22
N LEU A 150 9.12 2.75 -10.58
CA LEU A 150 9.98 3.89 -10.86
C LEU A 150 10.95 3.60 -12.02
N ASP A 151 11.67 4.62 -12.47
CA ASP A 151 12.67 4.52 -13.55
C ASP A 151 13.81 3.55 -13.26
N ASP A 152 14.16 3.33 -11.99
CA ASP A 152 15.17 2.37 -11.54
C ASP A 152 14.62 0.95 -11.31
N GLY A 153 13.33 0.73 -11.58
CA GLY A 153 12.65 -0.55 -11.35
C GLY A 153 12.16 -0.75 -9.91
N GLN A 154 12.34 0.22 -9.01
CA GLN A 154 11.77 0.15 -7.67
C GLN A 154 10.23 0.11 -7.73
N ILE A 155 9.64 -0.79 -6.95
CA ILE A 155 8.19 -0.93 -6.81
C ILE A 155 7.73 -0.15 -5.58
N ILE A 156 6.70 0.67 -5.75
CA ILE A 156 6.07 1.42 -4.65
C ILE A 156 4.57 1.15 -4.67
N ILE A 157 4.03 0.85 -3.49
CA ILE A 157 2.57 0.70 -3.28
C ILE A 157 2.14 1.78 -2.28
N PRO A 158 1.57 2.91 -2.72
CA PRO A 158 1.14 3.99 -1.83
C PRO A 158 -0.06 3.61 -0.95
N THR A 159 -0.37 4.51 -0.02
CA THR A 159 -1.66 4.52 0.68
C THR A 159 -2.81 4.57 -0.34
N TYR A 160 -3.91 3.89 0.00
CA TYR A 160 -5.11 3.84 -0.83
C TYR A 160 -5.77 5.21 -0.99
N VAL A 161 -6.51 5.36 -2.08
CA VAL A 161 -7.26 6.59 -2.39
C VAL A 161 -8.74 6.32 -2.28
N ARG A 162 -9.46 7.21 -1.58
CA ARG A 162 -10.92 7.18 -1.51
C ARG A 162 -11.51 8.13 -2.55
N VAL A 163 -12.67 7.76 -3.08
CA VAL A 163 -13.42 8.60 -4.01
C VAL A 163 -14.71 9.04 -3.34
N TYR A 164 -14.91 10.35 -3.26
CA TYR A 164 -16.12 10.96 -2.77
C TYR A 164 -16.98 11.40 -3.96
N VAL A 165 -18.22 10.91 -4.01
CA VAL A 165 -19.17 11.16 -5.10
C VAL A 165 -20.13 12.23 -4.64
N ASN A 166 -20.09 13.37 -5.33
CA ASN A 166 -21.06 14.43 -5.16
C ASN A 166 -22.29 14.18 -6.04
N PRO A 167 -23.51 14.52 -5.56
CA PRO A 167 -24.72 14.41 -6.36
C PRO A 167 -24.68 15.29 -7.63
#